data_AF-Q2V1X8-F1
#
_entry.id   AF-Q2V1X8-F1
#
_cell.length_a   1.000
_cell.length_b   1.000
_cell.length_c   1.000
_cell.angle_alpha   90.00
_cell.angle_beta   90.00
_cell.angle_gamma   90.00
#
_symmetry.space_group_name_H-M   'P 1'
#
loop_
_entity.id
_entity.type
_entity.pdbx_description
1 polymer ?
#
loop_
_entity_poly.entity_id
_entity_poly.type
_entity_poly.pdbx_seq_one_letter_code
_entity_poly.pdbx_strand_id
1 'polypeptide(L)'
;FERLVQPDKDDLKRFFIRGQYKSGTVKGKKYISYRSEPNVNPDSMTETFASGAFFVNSERFRDVPFFFRTGKRLTEKGTLVNIVFKQMESIFGEELAPNVLTIHIQPTEGFSLSMNGKEVGERFSLAPLSLDYRTDATASGASP
;
A
#
# COMPACT_ATOMS: atom_id res chain seq x y z
N PHE A 1 -7.79 17.23 10.29
CA PHE A 1 -8.99 16.38 10.10
C PHE A 1 -10.21 17.13 9.60
N GLU A 2 -10.29 18.46 9.75
CA GLU A 2 -11.46 19.28 9.37
C GLU A 2 -11.89 19.19 7.89
N ARG A 3 -10.95 18.87 6.99
CA ARG A 3 -11.20 18.76 5.54
C ARG A 3 -11.40 17.32 5.06
N LEU A 4 -11.44 16.35 5.97
CA LEU A 4 -11.72 14.96 5.60
C LEU A 4 -13.20 14.84 5.18
N VAL A 5 -13.45 14.31 3.99
CA VAL A 5 -14.81 14.02 3.53
C VAL A 5 -15.38 12.91 4.40
N GLN A 6 -16.55 13.16 5.00
CA GLN A 6 -17.26 12.18 5.83
C GLN A 6 -18.12 11.29 4.92
N PRO A 7 -17.86 9.98 4.84
CA PRO A 7 -18.62 9.08 3.97
C PRO A 7 -20.02 8.82 4.54
N ASP A 8 -21.02 8.77 3.67
CA ASP A 8 -22.35 8.29 4.04
C ASP A 8 -22.43 6.74 4.05
N LYS A 9 -23.63 6.18 4.26
CA LYS A 9 -23.81 4.73 4.34
C LYS A 9 -23.51 4.00 3.04
N ASP A 10 -23.72 4.63 1.89
CA ASP A 10 -23.50 4.00 0.59
C ASP A 10 -22.05 4.15 0.17
N ASP A 11 -21.41 5.28 0.49
CA ASP A 11 -19.96 5.46 0.40
C ASP A 11 -19.22 4.42 1.22
N LEU A 12 -19.65 4.17 2.47
CA LEU A 12 -19.06 3.15 3.32
C LEU A 12 -19.11 1.75 2.68
N LYS A 13 -20.24 1.38 2.07
CA LYS A 13 -20.37 0.07 1.38
C LYS A 13 -19.52 -0.01 0.12
N ARG A 14 -19.35 1.11 -0.58
CA ARG A 14 -18.66 1.17 -1.87
C ARG A 14 -17.14 1.22 -1.71
N PHE A 15 -16.65 2.01 -0.75
CA PHE A 15 -15.24 2.36 -0.64
C PHE A 15 -14.52 1.65 0.49
N PHE A 16 -15.21 1.05 1.45
CA PHE A 16 -14.59 0.42 2.61
C PHE A 16 -14.87 -1.08 2.66
N ILE A 17 -13.84 -1.83 3.00
CA ILE A 17 -13.87 -3.27 3.18
C ILE A 17 -13.28 -3.58 4.54
N ARG A 18 -13.96 -4.48 5.26
CA ARG A 18 -13.48 -5.05 6.51
C ARG A 18 -13.39 -6.56 6.40
N GLY A 19 -12.46 -7.15 7.14
CA GLY A 19 -12.24 -8.59 7.12
C GLY A 19 -11.80 -9.13 8.47
N GLN A 20 -11.98 -10.43 8.65
CA GLN A 20 -11.48 -11.18 9.79
C GLN A 20 -10.70 -12.38 9.24
N TYR A 21 -9.46 -12.57 9.69
CA TYR A 21 -8.62 -13.64 9.14
C TYR A 21 -9.15 -15.02 9.54
N LYS A 22 -9.07 -15.95 8.59
CA LYS A 22 -9.35 -17.37 8.80
C LYS A 22 -8.06 -18.15 9.00
N SER A 23 -8.21 -19.43 9.34
CA SER A 23 -7.08 -20.34 9.37
C SER A 23 -6.41 -20.44 8.00
N GLY A 24 -5.10 -20.56 7.98
CA GLY A 24 -4.34 -20.62 6.73
C GLY A 24 -2.85 -20.84 6.98
N THR A 25 -2.09 -20.88 5.89
CA THR A 25 -0.64 -21.05 5.94
C THR A 25 0.02 -19.82 5.34
N VAL A 26 0.92 -19.18 6.10
CA VAL A 26 1.73 -18.05 5.62
C VAL A 26 3.19 -18.40 5.83
N LYS A 27 3.98 -18.37 4.75
CA LYS A 27 5.42 -18.74 4.77
C LYS A 27 5.68 -20.09 5.47
N GLY A 28 4.86 -21.09 5.14
CA GLY A 28 4.95 -22.46 5.70
C GLY A 28 4.44 -22.63 7.13
N LYS A 29 4.13 -21.54 7.84
CA LYS A 29 3.57 -21.61 9.20
C LYS A 29 2.04 -21.64 9.15
N LYS A 30 1.45 -22.63 9.82
CA LYS A 30 -0.01 -22.74 9.99
C LYS A 30 -0.49 -21.78 11.07
N TYR A 31 -1.63 -21.16 10.81
CA TYR A 31 -2.32 -20.25 11.72
C TYR A 31 -3.77 -20.68 11.85
N ILE A 32 -4.31 -20.58 13.07
CA ILE A 32 -5.72 -20.78 13.37
C ILE A 32 -6.53 -19.53 12.97
N SER A 33 -7.86 -19.67 12.93
CA SER A 33 -8.75 -18.54 12.66
C SER A 33 -8.82 -17.60 13.87
N TYR A 34 -9.18 -16.33 13.66
CA TYR A 34 -9.26 -15.36 14.77
C TYR A 34 -10.22 -15.82 15.88
N ARG A 35 -11.38 -16.38 15.52
CA ARG A 35 -12.39 -16.92 16.44
C ARG A 35 -11.93 -18.16 17.21
N SER A 36 -10.83 -18.78 16.78
CA SER A 36 -10.22 -19.92 17.44
C SER A 36 -9.05 -19.53 18.35
N GLU A 37 -8.62 -18.26 18.33
CA GLU A 37 -7.55 -17.78 19.21
C GLU A 37 -8.04 -17.79 20.67
N PRO A 38 -7.14 -18.05 21.64
CA PRO A 38 -7.51 -18.04 23.06
C PRO A 38 -8.04 -16.66 23.47
N ASN A 39 -9.07 -16.64 24.32
CA ASN A 39 -9.73 -15.43 24.80
C ASN A 39 -10.47 -14.61 23.72
N VAL A 40 -10.76 -15.20 22.56
CA VAL A 40 -11.65 -14.59 21.54
C VAL A 40 -13.02 -15.27 21.61
N ASN A 41 -14.08 -14.46 21.59
CA ASN A 41 -15.45 -14.99 21.49
C ASN A 41 -15.62 -15.74 20.14
N PRO A 42 -16.09 -16.99 20.13
CA PRO A 42 -16.34 -17.75 18.90
C PRO A 42 -17.29 -17.06 17.90
N ASP A 43 -18.19 -16.20 18.37
CA ASP A 43 -19.12 -15.41 17.56
C ASP A 43 -18.63 -13.98 17.28
N SER A 44 -17.37 -13.67 17.61
CA SER A 44 -16.82 -12.32 17.46
C SER A 44 -16.95 -11.80 16.02
N MET A 45 -17.48 -10.58 15.92
CA MET A 45 -17.57 -9.81 14.67
C MET A 45 -16.42 -8.81 14.52
N THR A 46 -15.43 -8.82 15.43
CA THR A 46 -14.29 -7.89 15.41
C THR A 46 -13.44 -8.07 14.17
N GLU A 47 -13.15 -6.97 13.50
CA GLU A 47 -12.34 -6.90 12.30
C GLU A 47 -10.85 -7.06 12.65
N THR A 48 -10.12 -7.83 11.82
CA THR A 48 -8.66 -7.93 11.89
C THR A 48 -7.98 -7.35 10.66
N PHE A 49 -8.77 -6.81 9.73
CA PHE A 49 -8.35 -6.19 8.49
C PHE A 49 -9.33 -5.09 8.11
N ALA A 50 -8.81 -3.96 7.65
CA ALA A 50 -9.58 -2.87 7.07
C ALA A 50 -8.84 -2.28 5.88
N SER A 51 -9.59 -1.93 4.84
CA SER A 51 -9.09 -1.19 3.70
C SER A 51 -10.17 -0.24 3.21
N GLY A 52 -9.78 0.90 2.66
CA GLY A 52 -10.74 1.73 1.97
C GLY A 52 -10.12 2.93 1.29
N ALA A 53 -10.99 3.73 0.67
CA ALA A 53 -10.66 4.99 0.05
C ALA A 53 -11.30 6.15 0.81
N PHE A 54 -10.55 7.22 1.02
CA PHE A 54 -11.07 8.49 1.55
C PHE A 54 -10.58 9.67 0.72
N PHE A 55 -11.27 10.80 0.86
CA PHE A 55 -11.01 12.02 0.11
C PHE A 55 -10.77 13.19 1.06
N VAL A 56 -9.91 14.12 0.63
CA VAL A 56 -9.60 15.34 1.37
C VAL A 56 -10.08 16.53 0.56
N ASN A 57 -11.04 17.29 1.10
CA ASN A 57 -11.58 18.48 0.45
C ASN A 57 -10.57 19.63 0.50
N SER A 58 -9.68 19.67 -0.47
CA SER A 58 -8.70 20.73 -0.66
C SER A 58 -8.45 20.94 -2.15
N GLU A 59 -7.94 22.11 -2.52
CA GLU A 59 -7.56 22.38 -3.92
C GLU A 59 -6.46 21.42 -4.40
N ARG A 60 -5.44 21.18 -3.56
CA ARG A 60 -4.30 20.31 -3.88
C ARG A 60 -4.72 18.85 -4.15
N PHE A 61 -5.71 18.33 -3.42
CA PHE A 61 -6.12 16.93 -3.45
C PHE A 61 -7.55 16.72 -3.94
N ARG A 62 -8.10 17.69 -4.68
CA ARG A 62 -9.43 17.56 -5.27
C ARG A 62 -9.45 16.34 -6.17
N ASP A 63 -10.45 15.48 -5.96
CA ASP A 63 -10.67 14.24 -6.72
C ASP A 63 -9.51 13.22 -6.65
N VAL A 64 -8.59 13.35 -5.69
CA VAL A 64 -7.53 12.37 -5.45
C VAL A 64 -7.95 11.41 -4.33
N PRO A 65 -8.17 10.12 -4.64
CA PRO A 65 -8.47 9.13 -3.61
C PRO A 65 -7.22 8.75 -2.81
N PHE A 66 -7.34 8.69 -1.49
CA PHE A 66 -6.34 8.13 -0.60
C PHE A 66 -6.76 6.73 -0.19
N PHE A 67 -6.00 5.73 -0.62
CA PHE A 67 -6.25 4.35 -0.23
C PHE A 67 -5.45 4.00 1.02
N PHE A 68 -6.05 3.23 1.91
CA PHE A 68 -5.34 2.58 3.00
C PHE A 68 -5.68 1.10 3.06
N ARG A 69 -4.74 0.33 3.60
CA ARG A 69 -4.93 -1.09 3.93
C ARG A 69 -4.13 -1.39 5.19
N THR A 70 -4.79 -1.98 6.18
CA THR A 70 -4.15 -2.43 7.41
C THR A 70 -4.76 -3.75 7.85
N GLY A 71 -3.97 -4.60 8.50
CA GLY A 71 -4.48 -5.84 9.05
C GLY A 71 -3.43 -6.71 9.71
N LYS A 72 -3.91 -7.74 10.39
CA LYS A 72 -3.10 -8.79 11.01
C LYS A 72 -3.07 -10.02 10.10
N ARG A 73 -2.05 -10.87 10.28
CA ARG A 73 -1.85 -12.11 9.50
C ARG A 73 -1.79 -11.88 7.98
N LEU A 74 -1.23 -10.75 7.54
CA LEU A 74 -0.93 -10.47 6.14
C LEU A 74 0.36 -11.19 5.70
N THR A 75 0.59 -11.27 4.39
CA THR A 75 1.74 -11.97 3.78
C THR A 75 3.09 -11.35 4.16
N GLU A 76 3.10 -10.04 4.44
CA GLU A 76 4.30 -9.27 4.71
C GLU A 76 4.06 -8.29 5.87
N LYS A 77 5.11 -8.08 6.67
CA LYS A 77 5.17 -7.02 7.67
C LYS A 77 5.80 -5.81 7.01
N GLY A 78 5.11 -4.69 7.00
CA GLY A 78 5.66 -3.45 6.50
C GLY A 78 4.70 -2.29 6.68
N THR A 79 5.27 -1.10 6.73
CA THR A 79 4.55 0.17 6.67
C THR A 79 5.17 0.96 5.52
N LEU A 80 4.36 1.31 4.53
CA LEU A 80 4.80 2.04 3.35
C LEU A 80 3.70 2.98 2.84
N VAL A 81 4.11 3.97 2.06
CA VAL A 81 3.23 4.88 1.33
C VAL A 81 3.57 4.79 -0.14
N ASN A 82 2.58 4.51 -0.98
CA ASN A 82 2.73 4.54 -2.43
C ASN A 82 2.07 5.81 -2.98
N ILE A 83 2.83 6.61 -3.70
CA ILE A 83 2.34 7.76 -4.46
C ILE A 83 2.40 7.38 -5.93
N VAL A 84 1.23 7.14 -6.52
CA VAL A 84 1.09 6.81 -7.94
C VAL A 84 0.84 8.11 -8.71
N PHE A 85 1.75 8.47 -9.59
CA PHE A 85 1.61 9.68 -10.39
C PHE A 85 0.64 9.46 -11.56
N LYS A 86 -0.03 10.53 -11.99
CA LYS A 86 -0.86 10.48 -13.20
C LYS A 86 0.03 10.16 -14.39
N GLN A 87 -0.38 9.17 -15.16
CA GLN A 87 0.31 8.79 -16.38
C GLN A 87 0.03 9.82 -17.47
N MET A 88 1.08 10.25 -18.18
CA MET A 88 0.94 11.11 -19.36
C MET A 88 1.07 10.27 -20.62
N GLU A 89 0.51 10.78 -21.73
CA GLU A 89 0.71 10.17 -23.03
C GLU A 89 2.20 10.15 -23.40
N SER A 90 2.65 9.03 -23.95
CA SER A 90 4.03 8.88 -24.40
C SER A 90 4.25 9.64 -25.70
N ILE A 91 5.30 10.45 -25.73
CA ILE A 91 5.77 11.08 -26.98
C ILE A 91 6.39 10.05 -27.95
N PHE A 92 6.62 8.81 -27.51
CA PHE A 92 7.20 7.72 -28.29
C PHE A 92 6.16 6.72 -28.80
N GLY A 93 4.86 6.94 -28.52
CA GLY A 93 3.77 6.07 -28.98
C GLY A 93 3.64 4.73 -28.24
N GLU A 94 4.48 4.48 -27.24
CA GLU A 94 4.42 3.29 -26.37
C GLU A 94 3.58 3.56 -25.12
N GLU A 95 2.85 2.57 -24.62
CA GLU A 95 2.16 2.67 -23.33
C GLU A 95 3.20 2.64 -22.19
N LEU A 96 3.18 3.64 -21.30
CA LEU A 96 4.11 3.67 -20.17
C LEU A 96 3.42 3.23 -18.88
N ALA A 97 4.18 2.56 -18.02
CA ALA A 97 3.74 2.26 -16.67
C ALA A 97 3.64 3.56 -15.85
N PRO A 98 2.71 3.69 -14.89
CA PRO A 98 2.69 4.83 -13.97
C PRO A 98 4.01 4.97 -13.23
N ASN A 99 4.51 6.20 -13.08
CA ASN A 99 5.60 6.46 -12.15
C ASN A 99 5.08 6.24 -10.71
N VAL A 100 5.88 5.60 -9.86
CA VAL A 100 5.49 5.30 -8.47
C VAL A 100 6.63 5.67 -7.53
N LEU A 101 6.35 6.56 -6.57
CA LEU A 101 7.21 6.79 -5.42
C LEU A 101 6.71 5.96 -4.24
N THR A 102 7.51 5.00 -3.81
CA THR A 102 7.28 4.21 -2.60
C THR A 102 8.14 4.77 -1.48
N ILE A 103 7.51 5.16 -0.38
CA ILE A 103 8.22 5.56 0.85
C ILE A 103 8.10 4.40 1.83
N HIS A 104 9.23 3.81 2.20
CA HIS A 104 9.30 2.73 3.17
C HIS A 104 9.51 3.30 4.56
N ILE A 105 8.59 3.00 5.47
CA ILE A 105 8.64 3.48 6.86
C ILE A 105 9.19 2.40 7.79
N GLN A 106 8.78 1.14 7.62
CA GLN A 106 9.27 0.00 8.41
C GLN A 106 9.17 -1.29 7.58
N PRO A 107 9.98 -2.33 7.83
CA PRO A 107 10.98 -2.46 8.91
C PRO A 107 12.34 -1.82 8.60
N THR A 108 12.60 -1.49 7.35
CA THR A 108 13.77 -0.71 6.93
C THR A 108 13.25 0.55 6.26
N GLU A 109 13.86 1.69 6.55
CA GLU A 109 13.47 3.02 6.08
C GLU A 109 14.11 3.33 4.73
N GLY A 110 13.45 4.15 3.91
CA GLY A 110 13.99 4.52 2.61
C GLY A 110 12.90 4.82 1.60
N PHE A 111 13.26 4.83 0.33
CA PHE A 111 12.32 5.04 -0.76
C PHE A 111 12.75 4.31 -2.03
N SER A 112 11.79 4.08 -2.90
CA SER A 112 12.03 3.69 -4.29
C SER A 112 11.22 4.59 -5.22
N LEU A 113 11.80 4.98 -6.34
CA LEU A 113 11.13 5.72 -7.39
C LEU A 113 11.20 4.92 -8.68
N SER A 114 10.06 4.38 -9.10
CA SER A 114 9.90 3.76 -10.40
C SER A 114 9.50 4.80 -11.44
N MET A 115 10.26 4.88 -12.54
CA MET A 115 9.98 5.74 -13.68
C MET A 115 10.21 5.00 -14.99
N ASN A 116 9.76 5.54 -16.11
CA ASN A 116 10.08 4.96 -17.43
C ASN A 116 11.35 5.60 -17.99
N GLY A 117 12.21 4.79 -18.60
CA GLY A 117 13.36 5.28 -19.37
C GLY A 117 13.78 4.28 -20.43
N LYS A 118 14.84 4.62 -21.16
CA LYS A 118 15.32 3.80 -22.28
C LYS A 118 15.80 2.45 -21.75
N GLU A 119 15.26 1.37 -22.31
CA GLU A 119 15.76 0.03 -22.09
C GLU A 119 17.18 -0.13 -22.64
N VAL A 120 18.02 -0.88 -21.93
CA VAL A 120 19.38 -1.15 -22.38
C VAL A 120 19.34 -2.10 -23.56
N GLY A 121 19.72 -1.62 -24.74
CA GLY A 121 19.74 -2.42 -25.96
C GLY A 121 19.93 -1.58 -27.21
N GLU A 122 20.00 -2.28 -28.34
CA GLU A 122 20.14 -1.65 -29.67
C GLU A 122 18.83 -1.04 -30.17
N ARG A 123 17.69 -1.63 -29.79
CA ARG A 123 16.36 -1.12 -30.14
C ARG A 123 15.97 -0.01 -29.18
N PHE A 124 15.19 0.94 -29.68
CA PHE A 124 14.54 1.93 -28.84
C PHE A 124 13.25 1.31 -28.29
N SER A 125 13.20 1.12 -26.97
CA SER A 125 12.03 0.74 -26.20
C SER A 125 12.12 1.40 -24.83
N LEU A 126 10.96 1.67 -24.22
CA LEU A 126 10.89 2.18 -22.86
C LEU A 126 10.56 1.06 -21.88
N ALA A 127 11.24 1.06 -20.74
CA ALA A 127 10.99 0.13 -19.66
C ALA A 127 11.00 0.87 -18.30
N PRO A 128 10.25 0.38 -17.30
CA PRO A 128 10.36 0.87 -15.94
C PRO A 128 11.78 0.65 -15.39
N LEU A 129 12.41 1.72 -14.92
CA LEU A 129 13.64 1.75 -14.13
C LEU A 129 13.33 2.14 -12.69
N SER A 130 14.15 1.66 -11.76
CA SER A 130 14.00 1.93 -10.32
C SER A 130 15.21 2.69 -9.79
N LEU A 131 14.95 3.73 -9.01
CA LEU A 131 15.93 4.44 -8.19
C LEU A 131 15.63 4.13 -6.72
N ASP A 132 16.53 3.41 -6.06
CA ASP A 132 16.30 2.87 -4.73
C ASP A 132 17.30 3.43 -3.70
N TYR A 133 16.79 3.75 -2.51
CA TYR A 133 17.58 4.04 -1.32
C TYR A 133 16.97 3.32 -0.12
N ARG A 134 17.78 2.56 0.62
CA ARG A 134 17.35 1.82 1.83
C ARG A 134 18.38 2.02 2.93
N THR A 135 17.93 2.22 4.16
CA THR A 135 18.80 2.14 5.33
C THR A 135 19.15 0.68 5.60
N ASP A 136 20.42 0.40 5.84
CA ASP A 136 20.84 -0.92 6.29
C ASP A 136 20.32 -1.19 7.70
N ALA A 137 19.86 -2.42 7.94
CA ALA A 137 19.35 -2.87 9.24
C ALA A 137 20.40 -2.78 10.38
N THR A 138 21.67 -2.53 10.07
CA THR A 138 22.75 -2.27 11.03
C THR A 138 22.78 -0.82 11.52
N ALA A 139 22.20 0.14 10.80
CA ALA A 139 22.19 1.56 11.18
C ALA A 139 21.14 1.87 12.27
N SER A 140 20.07 1.09 12.36
CA SER A 140 19.00 1.28 13.36
C SER A 140 19.36 0.83 14.78
N GLY A 141 20.45 0.08 14.96
CA GLY A 141 20.98 -0.30 16.29
C GLY A 141 21.76 0.81 17.00
N ALA A 142 22.00 1.94 16.33
CA ALA A 142 22.73 3.10 16.85
C ALA A 142 21.86 4.37 16.95
N SER A 143 20.53 4.23 16.86
CA SER A 143 19.63 5.32 17.22
C SER A 143 19.54 5.40 18.76
N PRO A 144 19.78 6.58 19.39
CA PRO A 144 19.73 6.75 20.85
C PRO A 144 18.41 6.31 21.48
#